data_AF-A0A3N5MJD1-F1
#
_entry.id   AF-A0A3N5MJD1-F1
#
_cell.length_a   1.000
_cell.length_b   1.000
_cell.length_c   1.000
_cell.angle_alpha   90.00
_cell.angle_beta   90.00
_cell.angle_gamma   90.00
#
_symmetry.space_group_name_H-M   'P 1'
#
loop_
_entity.id
_entity.type
_entity.pdbx_description
1 polymer ?
#
loop_
_entity_poly.entity_id
_entity_poly.type
_entity_poly.pdbx_seq_one_letter_code
_entity_poly.pdbx_strand_id
1 'polypeptide(L)' 'MGKDASDHPIEYVKGIGPQRAKLFSRAGIKTIRDALYSLPYRYEDRTELKKIAQLRPGGVETVQGKIVFAN' A
#
# COMPACT_ATOMS: atom_id res chain seq x y z
N MET A 1 16.04 -4.04 30.17
CA MET A 1 15.37 -3.38 29.04
C MET A 1 14.77 -4.49 28.19
N GLY A 2 13.45 -4.74 28.27
CA GLY A 2 12.80 -5.77 27.44
C GLY A 2 12.85 -5.34 25.98
N LYS A 3 13.08 -6.28 25.05
CA LYS A 3 12.98 -5.98 23.62
C LYS A 3 11.55 -5.56 23.32
N ASP A 4 11.40 -4.35 22.81
CA ASP A 4 10.12 -3.81 22.41
C ASP A 4 9.69 -4.49 21.10
N ALA A 5 8.38 -4.75 20.95
CA ALA A 5 7.90 -5.53 19.81
C ALA A 5 8.20 -4.86 18.46
N SER A 6 8.33 -3.53 18.49
CA SER A 6 8.68 -2.68 17.35
C SER A 6 10.05 -2.99 16.73
N ASP A 7 10.98 -3.59 17.49
CA ASP A 7 12.33 -3.90 16.98
C ASP A 7 12.42 -5.29 16.32
N HIS A 8 11.32 -6.04 16.27
CA HIS A 8 11.31 -7.33 15.57
C HIS A 8 11.47 -7.15 14.05
N PRO A 9 12.14 -8.11 13.38
CA PRO A 9 12.17 -8.19 11.93
C PRO A 9 10.77 -8.13 11.30
N ILE A 10 10.67 -7.42 10.18
CA ILE A 10 9.40 -7.20 9.47
C ILE A 10 8.71 -8.50 9.02
N GLU A 11 9.47 -9.60 8.87
CA GLU A 11 8.96 -10.92 8.47
C GLU A 11 8.05 -11.60 9.50
N TYR A 12 8.08 -11.15 10.76
CA TYR A 12 7.17 -11.65 11.79
C TYR A 12 5.77 -11.03 11.71
N VAL A 13 5.59 -10.00 10.87
CA VAL A 13 4.26 -9.46 10.57
C VAL A 13 3.49 -10.43 9.69
N LYS A 14 2.26 -10.75 10.09
CA LYS A 14 1.37 -11.64 9.34
C LYS A 14 1.26 -11.21 7.88
N GLY A 15 1.56 -12.14 6.97
CA GLY A 15 1.52 -11.90 5.52
C GLY A 15 2.84 -11.44 4.92
N ILE A 16 3.87 -11.15 5.73
CA ILE A 16 5.22 -10.80 5.27
C ILE A 16 6.14 -12.02 5.42
N GLY A 17 6.02 -13.00 4.52
CA GLY A 17 6.98 -14.10 4.47
C GLY A 17 8.38 -13.67 3.98
N PRO A 18 9.37 -14.58 4.00
CA PRO A 18 10.77 -14.28 3.65
C PRO A 18 10.95 -13.63 2.28
N GLN A 19 10.10 -13.98 1.30
CA GLN A 19 10.14 -13.38 -0.03
C GLN A 19 9.75 -11.90 -0.02
N ARG A 20 8.69 -11.54 0.73
CA ARG A 20 8.26 -10.14 0.85
C ARG A 20 9.23 -9.35 1.72
N ALA A 21 9.81 -9.96 2.75
CA ALA A 21 10.84 -9.33 3.59
C ALA A 21 12.05 -8.85 2.76
N LYS A 22 12.46 -9.60 1.73
CA LYS A 22 13.50 -9.14 0.77
C LYS A 22 13.09 -7.87 0.01
N LEU A 23 11.83 -7.72 -0.36
CA LEU A 23 11.32 -6.52 -1.02
C LEU A 23 11.34 -5.32 -0.06
N PHE A 24 10.85 -5.51 1.17
CA PHE A 24 10.90 -4.48 2.22
C PHE A 24 12.34 -4.06 2.54
N SER A 25 13.26 -5.02 2.60
CA SER A 25 14.69 -4.73 2.83
C SER A 25 15.31 -3.86 1.74
N ARG A 26 14.93 -4.05 0.47
CA ARG A 26 15.34 -3.17 -0.64
C ARG A 26 14.78 -1.76 -0.52
N ALA A 27 13.62 -1.59 0.11
CA ALA A 27 13.02 -0.30 0.45
C ALA A 27 13.56 0.29 1.76
N GLY A 28 14.58 -0.33 2.39
CA GLY A 28 15.16 0.13 3.66
C GLY A 28 14.39 -0.28 4.91
N ILE A 29 13.34 -1.09 4.79
CA ILE A 29 12.47 -1.51 5.89
C ILE A 29 12.92 -2.89 6.37
N LYS A 30 13.49 -2.95 7.58
CA LYS A 30 13.99 -4.20 8.18
C LYS A 30 13.20 -4.62 9.41
N THR A 31 12.69 -3.65 10.17
CA THR A 31 11.94 -3.85 11.41
C THR A 31 10.50 -3.36 11.30
N ILE A 32 9.67 -3.74 12.29
CA ILE A 32 8.31 -3.20 12.43
C ILE A 32 8.36 -1.67 12.62
N ARG A 33 9.32 -1.17 13.40
CA ARG A 33 9.54 0.28 13.60
C ARG A 33 9.79 1.00 12.27
N ASP A 34 10.65 0.46 11.40
CA ASP A 34 10.93 1.06 10.10
C ASP A 34 9.65 1.17 9.25
N ALA A 35 8.79 0.15 9.28
CA ALA A 35 7.53 0.15 8.55
C ALA A 35 6.54 1.18 9.10
N LEU A 36 6.47 1.36 10.42
CA LEU A 36 5.60 2.36 11.05
C LEU A 36 6.00 3.79 10.70
N TYR A 37 7.30 4.04 10.47
CA TYR A 37 7.81 5.35 10.05
C TYR A 37 8.01 5.48 8.53
N SER A 38 7.66 4.45 7.76
CA SER A 38 7.59 4.50 6.30
C SER A 38 6.25 5.09 5.87
N LEU A 39 6.13 6.42 5.98
CA LEU A 39 4.89 7.12 5.66
C LEU A 39 4.53 7.02 4.17
N PRO A 40 3.23 7.05 3.80
CA PRO A 40 2.80 7.07 2.41
C PRO A 40 3.39 8.26 1.65
N TYR A 41 3.83 8.03 0.41
CA TYR A 41 4.29 9.11 -0.48
C TYR A 41 3.20 10.13 -0.79
N ARG A 42 1.96 9.65 -0.98
CA ARG A 42 0.76 10.46 -1.15
C ARG A 42 -0.47 9.73 -0.63
N TYR A 43 -1.46 10.49 -0.21
CA TYR A 43 -2.81 9.99 0.01
C TYR A 43 -3.63 10.23 -1.25
N GLU A 44 -4.26 9.19 -1.78
CA GLU A 44 -5.22 9.31 -2.87
C GLU A 44 -6.63 9.34 -2.27
N ASP A 45 -7.34 10.44 -2.48
CA ASP A 45 -8.76 10.53 -2.13
C ASP A 45 -9.60 9.85 -3.22
N ARG A 46 -10.28 8.77 -2.84
CA ARG A 46 -11.18 8.00 -3.71
C ARG A 46 -12.65 8.10 -3.29
N THR A 47 -12.99 9.09 -2.46
CA THR A 47 -14.37 9.30 -1.97
C THR A 47 -15.27 9.89 -3.06
N GLU A 48 -14.71 10.63 -4.01
CA GLU A 48 -15.48 11.23 -5.11
C GLU A 48 -15.60 10.27 -6.30
N LEU A 49 -16.78 9.70 -6.48
CA LEU A 49 -17.13 8.90 -7.66
C LEU A 49 -17.64 9.80 -8.79
N LYS A 50 -16.99 9.72 -9.96
CA LYS A 50 -17.39 10.46 -11.16
C LYS A 50 -18.10 9.54 -12.16
N LYS A 51 -19.03 10.12 -12.92
CA LYS A 51 -19.57 9.44 -14.10
C LYS A 51 -18.49 9.39 -15.18
N ILE A 52 -18.44 8.29 -15.93
CA ILE A 52 -17.47 8.10 -17.03
C ILE A 52 -17.54 9.26 -18.05
N ALA A 53 -18.73 9.82 -18.29
CA ALA A 53 -18.92 10.95 -19.19
C ALA A 53 -18.31 12.27 -18.71
N GLN A 54 -17.88 12.37 -17.45
CA GLN A 54 -17.32 13.58 -16.84
C GLN A 54 -15.80 13.54 -16.73
N LEU A 55 -15.17 12.46 -17.21
CA LEU A 55 -13.75 12.26 -17.03
C LEU A 55 -12.91 13.25 -17.83
N ARG A 56 -11.77 13.63 -17.26
CA ARG A 56 -10.82 14.55 -17.93
C ARG A 56 -9.53 13.83 -18.31
N PRO A 57 -9.03 14.02 -19.55
CA PRO A 57 -7.73 13.47 -19.95
C PRO A 57 -6.61 13.88 -19.00
N GLY A 58 -5.77 12.92 -18.61
CA GLY A 58 -4.65 13.12 -17.68
C GLY A 58 -5.03 13.18 -16.20
N GLY A 59 -6.32 13.13 -15.86
CA GLY A 59 -6.78 13.05 -14.47
C GLY A 59 -6.69 11.64 -13.88
N VAL A 60 -6.40 11.56 -12.58
CA VAL A 60 -6.63 10.35 -11.77
C VAL A 60 -7.98 10.50 -11.10
N GLU A 61 -8.97 9.73 -11.54
CA GLU A 61 -10.36 9.88 -11.09
C GLU A 61 -10.97 8.52 -10.73
N THR A 62 -11.91 8.51 -9.77
CA THR A 62 -12.54 7.27 -9.29
C THR A 62 -13.87 7.04 -10.01
N VAL A 63 -14.07 5.85 -10.58
CA VAL A 63 -15.30 5.44 -11.27
C VAL A 63 -15.79 4.08 -10.79
N GLN A 64 -17.06 3.81 -10.99
CA GLN A 64 -17.68 2.51 -10.73
C GLN A 64 -18.47 2.06 -11.96
N GLY A 65 -18.44 0.76 -12.26
CA GLY A 65 -19.18 0.19 -13.38
C GLY A 65 -19.29 -1.33 -13.29
N LYS A 66 -20.03 -1.92 -14.23
CA LYS A 66 -20.15 -3.37 -14.39
C LYS A 66 -19.26 -3.79 -15.56
N ILE A 67 -18.43 -4.81 -15.35
CA ILE A 67 -17.71 -5.47 -16.43
C ILE A 67 -18.71 -6.33 -17.19
N VAL A 68 -18.91 -6.03 -18.48
CA VAL A 68 -19.84 -6.76 -19.37
C VAL A 68 -19.13 -7.83 -20.19
N PHE A 69 -17.81 -7.75 -20.30
CA PHE A 69 -16.97 -8.67 -21.05
C PHE A 69 -15.55 -8.66 -20.49
N ALA A 70 -15.00 -9.84 -20.23
CA ALA A 70 -13.59 -10.06 -19.91
C ALA A 70 -13.21 -11.43 -20.48
N ASN A 71 -12.14 -11.47 -21.27
CA ASN A 71 -11.59 -12.70 -21.85
C ASN A 71 -10.54 -13.34 -20.93
#